data_AF-A0A947BTP2-F1
#
_entry.id   AF-A0A947BTP2-F1
#
_cell.length_a   1.000
_cell.length_b   1.000
_cell.length_c   1.000
_cell.angle_alpha   90.00
_cell.angle_beta   90.00
_cell.angle_gamma   90.00
#
_symmetry.space_group_name_H-M   'P 1'
#
loop_
_entity.id
_entity.type
_entity.pdbx_description
1 polymer ?
#
loop_
_entity_poly.entity_id
_entity_poly.type
_entity_poly.pdbx_seq_one_letter_code
_entity_poly.pdbx_strand_id
1 'polypeptide(L)'
;MSDKIRLTEKLGFAGGDFACALFFLLFSFYGLYFYTDVFGISAAAVGTIFLVARLWDAINDPIMGIIADRTRTRWGRFRPYLL
;
A
#
# COMPACT_ATOMS: atom_id res chain seq x y z
N MET A 1 23.30 -3.51 -22.17
CA MET A 1 22.50 -2.44 -22.78
C MET A 1 21.89 -1.63 -21.65
N SER A 2 22.50 -0.49 -21.30
CA SER A 2 22.06 0.33 -20.17
C SER A 2 20.99 1.30 -20.66
N ASP A 3 19.72 0.89 -20.59
CA ASP A 3 18.61 1.80 -20.86
C ASP A 3 18.59 2.85 -19.74
N LYS A 4 19.06 4.06 -20.07
CA LYS A 4 18.99 5.21 -19.18
C LYS A 4 17.51 5.59 -19.01
N ILE A 5 16.92 5.14 -17.90
CA ILE A 5 15.56 5.53 -17.47
C ILE A 5 15.44 7.05 -17.56
N ARG A 6 14.41 7.54 -18.27
CA ARG A 6 14.22 8.98 -18.46
C ARG A 6 13.93 9.66 -17.13
N LEU A 7 14.40 10.90 -16.97
CA LEU A 7 14.21 11.67 -15.74
C LEU A 7 12.72 11.80 -15.37
N THR A 8 11.85 11.87 -16.38
CA THR A 8 10.39 11.90 -16.24
C THR A 8 9.82 10.61 -15.64
N GLU A 9 10.36 9.45 -16.01
CA GLU A 9 9.92 8.16 -15.44
C GLU A 9 10.37 8.02 -14.00
N LYS A 10 11.59 8.49 -13.67
CA LYS A 10 12.08 8.54 -12.29
C LYS A 10 11.23 9.46 -11.41
N LEU A 11 10.89 10.64 -11.91
CA LEU A 11 10.05 11.60 -11.17
C LEU A 11 8.61 11.11 -11.04
N GLY A 12 8.05 10.47 -12.07
CA GLY A 12 6.71 9.87 -11.99
C GLY A 12 6.66 8.72 -10.97
N PHE A 13 7.66 7.84 -10.98
CA PHE A 13 7.76 6.76 -10.00
C PHE A 13 7.96 7.30 -8.57
N ALA A 14 8.88 8.27 -8.39
CA ALA A 14 9.12 8.89 -7.10
C ALA A 14 7.90 9.66 -6.56
N GLY A 15 7.13 10.31 -7.44
CA GLY A 15 5.88 10.99 -7.05
C GLY A 15 4.81 10.01 -6.59
N GLY A 16 4.66 8.87 -7.27
CA GLY A 16 3.74 7.81 -6.85
C GLY A 16 4.14 7.17 -5.52
N ASP A 17 5.42 6.85 -5.36
CA ASP A 17 5.97 6.31 -4.11
C ASP A 17 5.81 7.30 -2.95
N PHE A 18 6.08 8.58 -3.19
CA PHE A 18 5.88 9.64 -2.21
C PHE A 18 4.42 9.75 -1.77
N ALA A 19 3.45 9.68 -2.70
CA ALA A 19 2.03 9.71 -2.37
C ALA A 19 1.61 8.49 -1.53
N CYS A 20 2.08 7.30 -1.88
CA CYS A 20 1.83 6.09 -1.08
C CYS A 20 2.42 6.21 0.33
N ALA A 21 3.69 6.63 0.44
CA ALA A 21 4.36 6.83 1.71
C ALA A 21 3.63 7.87 2.58
N LEU A 22 3.16 8.98 1.98
CA LEU A 22 2.40 10.01 2.67
C LEU A 22 1.06 9.47 3.21
N PHE A 23 0.36 8.64 2.43
CA PHE A 23 -0.88 8.01 2.88
C PHE A 23 -0.65 7.08 4.06
N PHE A 24 0.36 6.19 3.98
CA PHE A 24 0.69 5.29 5.09
C PHE A 24 1.10 6.04 6.34
N LEU A 25 1.87 7.13 6.18
CA LEU A 25 2.27 8.00 7.28
C LEU A 25 1.05 8.66 7.93
N LEU A 26 0.19 9.31 7.14
CA LEU A 26 -1.03 9.94 7.63
C LEU A 26 -1.94 8.94 8.35
N PHE A 27 -2.16 7.76 7.76
CA PHE A 27 -3.01 6.73 8.36
C PHE A 27 -2.44 6.20 9.68
N SER A 28 -1.11 6.05 9.77
CA SER A 28 -0.45 5.58 10.99
C SER A 28 -0.50 6.62 12.12
N PHE A 29 -0.33 7.91 11.82
CA PHE A 29 -0.35 8.98 12.83
C PHE A 29 -1.76 9.44 13.20
N TYR A 30 -2.65 9.60 12.22
CA TYR A 30 -3.98 10.18 12.43
C TYR A 30 -5.10 9.15 12.55
N GLY A 31 -4.92 7.93 12.02
CA GLY A 31 -5.96 6.92 11.98
C GLY A 31 -6.47 6.53 13.37
N LEU A 32 -5.56 6.30 14.33
CA LEU A 32 -5.95 5.94 15.70
C LEU A 32 -6.73 7.08 16.38
N TYR A 33 -6.20 8.31 16.29
CA TYR A 33 -6.83 9.52 16.84
C TYR A 33 -8.23 9.74 16.25
N PHE A 34 -8.39 9.56 14.95
CA PHE A 34 -9.69 9.70 14.29
C PHE A 34 -10.72 8.70 14.83
N TYR A 35 -10.34 7.43 14.99
CA TYR A 35 -11.28 6.42 15.48
C TYR A 35 -11.59 6.55 16.98
N THR A 36 -10.64 7.00 17.81
CA THR A 36 -10.88 7.17 19.25
C THR A 36 -11.54 8.50 19.59
N ASP A 37 -11.07 9.61 19.03
CA ASP A 37 -11.42 10.95 19.50
C ASP A 37 -12.50 11.62 18.65
N VAL A 38 -12.61 11.27 17.36
CA VAL A 38 -13.68 11.78 16.48
C VAL A 38 -14.89 10.85 16.50
N PHE A 39 -14.66 9.53 16.38
CA PHE A 39 -15.74 8.54 16.40
C PHE A 39 -16.13 8.06 17.81
N GLY A 40 -15.32 8.34 18.82
CA GLY A 40 -15.62 7.94 20.21
C GLY A 40 -15.51 6.43 20.47
N ILE A 41 -14.82 5.67 19.60
CA ILE A 41 -14.67 4.23 19.77
C ILE A 41 -13.60 3.96 20.83
N SER A 42 -13.84 3.02 21.74
CA SER A 42 -12.83 2.65 22.73
C SER A 42 -11.52 2.23 22.08
N ALA A 43 -10.39 2.67 22.66
CA ALA A 43 -9.05 2.32 22.15
C ALA A 43 -8.83 0.81 22.05
N ALA A 44 -9.44 0.02 22.96
CA ALA A 44 -9.42 -1.43 22.91
C ALA A 44 -10.05 -1.97 21.60
N ALA A 45 -11.23 -1.50 21.24
CA ALA A 45 -11.91 -1.93 20.02
C ALA A 45 -11.17 -1.50 18.74
N VAL A 46 -10.64 -0.27 18.69
CA VAL A 46 -9.84 0.19 17.53
C VAL A 46 -8.56 -0.65 17.40
N GLY A 47 -7.90 -0.97 18.52
CA GLY A 47 -6.76 -1.87 18.55
C GLY A 47 -7.08 -3.26 17.97
N THR A 48 -8.24 -3.81 18.29
CA THR A 48 -8.69 -5.09 17.72
C THR A 48 -8.95 -4.98 16.22
N ILE A 49 -9.57 -3.89 15.75
CA ILE A 49 -9.81 -3.66 14.32
C ILE A 49 -8.49 -3.57 13.57
N PHE A 50 -7.51 -2.82 14.08
CA PHE A 50 -6.18 -2.73 13.48
C PHE A 50 -5.45 -4.08 13.49
N LEU A 51 -5.58 -4.87 14.56
CA LEU A 51 -5.02 -6.22 14.62
C LEU A 51 -5.61 -7.12 13.53
N VAL A 52 -6.94 -7.14 13.37
CA VAL A 52 -7.60 -7.94 12.34
C VAL A 52 -7.22 -7.47 10.94
N ALA A 53 -7.19 -6.15 10.71
CA ALA A 53 -6.76 -5.58 9.43
C ALA A 53 -5.31 -6.00 9.09
N ARG A 54 -4.39 -5.96 10.05
CA ARG A 54 -3.01 -6.41 9.84
C ARG A 54 -2.89 -7.90 9.54
N LEU A 55 -3.68 -8.74 10.19
CA LEU A 55 -3.72 -10.17 9.89
C LEU A 55 -4.28 -10.43 8.49
N TRP A 56 -5.31 -9.67 8.10
CA TRP A 56 -5.86 -9.73 6.76
C TRP A 56 -4.83 -9.33 5.70
N ASP A 57 -4.13 -8.21 5.90
CA ASP A 57 -3.09 -7.74 4.99
C ASP A 57 -1.93 -8.76 4.92
N ALA A 58 -1.51 -9.32 6.06
CA ALA A 58 -0.45 -10.33 6.10
C ALA A 58 -0.76 -11.61 5.29
N ILE A 59 -2.03 -11.91 5.05
CA ILE A 59 -2.46 -13.03 4.20
C ILE A 59 -2.57 -12.59 2.74
N ASN A 60 -3.16 -11.42 2.49
CA ASN A 60 -3.39 -10.94 1.13
C ASN A 60 -2.09 -10.53 0.42
N ASP A 61 -1.12 -9.97 1.14
CA ASP A 61 0.14 -9.53 0.56
C ASP A 61 0.92 -10.70 -0.11
N PRO A 62 1.12 -11.87 0.54
CA PRO A 62 1.67 -13.05 -0.11
C PRO A 62 0.83 -13.58 -1.28
N ILE A 63 -0.51 -13.59 -1.12
CA ILE A 63 -1.41 -14.07 -2.19
C ILE A 63 -1.25 -13.20 -3.43
N MET A 64 -1.27 -11.87 -3.27
CA MET A 64 -1.06 -10.91 -4.34
C MET A 64 0.35 -11.02 -4.92
N GLY A 65 1.37 -11.29 -4.09
CA GLY A 65 2.73 -11.58 -4.55
C GLY A 65 2.79 -12.82 -5.46
N ILE A 66 2.16 -13.92 -5.06
CA ILE A 66 2.10 -15.17 -5.84
C ILE A 66 1.31 -14.96 -7.14
N ILE A 67 0.19 -14.22 -7.08
CA ILE A 67 -0.61 -13.89 -8.25
C ILE A 67 0.21 -13.03 -9.22
N ALA A 68 0.85 -11.96 -8.74
CA ALA A 68 1.72 -11.10 -9.54
C ALA A 68 2.88 -11.89 -10.18
N ASP A 69 3.45 -12.86 -9.47
CA ASP A 69 4.50 -13.74 -10.02
C ASP A 69 3.96 -14.73 -11.06
N ARG A 70 2.73 -15.23 -10.92
CA ARG A 70 2.12 -16.15 -11.89
C ARG A 70 1.52 -15.43 -13.09
N THR A 71 1.21 -14.14 -12.99
CA THR A 71 0.67 -13.33 -14.07
C THR A 71 1.75 -13.00 -15.12
N ARG A 72 1.91 -13.86 -16.13
CA ARG A 72 2.72 -13.58 -17.34
C ARG A 72 1.83 -12.98 -18.43
N THR A 73 1.74 -11.66 -18.49
CA THR A 73 1.04 -10.95 -19.57
C THR A 73 2.03 -10.38 -20.59
N ARG A 74 1.56 -10.15 -21.82
CA ARG A 74 2.35 -9.71 -22.98
C ARG A 74 3.01 -8.32 -22.81
N TRP A 75 2.61 -7.56 -21.80
CA TRP A 75 3.10 -6.21 -21.48
C TRP A 75 3.94 -6.13 -20.18
N GLY A 76 4.23 -7.26 -19.53
CA GLY A 76 5.08 -7.35 -18.33
C GLY A 76 4.30 -7.68 -17.05
N ARG A 77 4.98 -8.35 -16.10
CA ARG A 77 4.40 -8.93 -14.85
C ARG A 77 3.60 -7.94 -13.99
N PHE A 78 4.06 -6.69 -13.87
CA PHE A 78 3.52 -5.70 -12.92
C PHE A 78 2.62 -4.63 -13.54
N ARG A 79 2.59 -4.48 -14.87
CA ARG A 79 1.81 -3.42 -15.53
C ARG A 79 0.29 -3.50 -15.34
N PRO A 80 -0.35 -4.68 -15.19
CA PRO A 80 -1.80 -4.76 -14.97
C PRO A 80 -2.25 -4.31 -13.57
N TYR A 81 -1.35 -4.26 -12.59
CA TYR A 81 -1.69 -3.96 -11.18
C TYR A 81 -1.32 -2.54 -10.74
N LEU A 82 -0.56 -1.82 -11.56
CA LEU A 82 -0.08 -0.45 -11.29
C LEU A 82 -0.95 0.64 -11.93
N LEU A 83 -2.05 0.26 -12.60
CA LEU A 83 -3.01 1.17 -13.23
C LEU A 83 -4.18 1.45 -12.29
#